data_AF-A0A0M2PLN9-F1
#
_entry.id   AF-A0A0M2PLN9-F1
#
_cell.length_a   1.000
_cell.length_b   1.000
_cell.length_c   1.000
_cell.angle_alpha   90.00
_cell.angle_beta   90.00
_cell.angle_gamma   90.00
#
_symmetry.space_group_name_H-M   'P 1'
#
loop_
_entity.id
_entity.type
_entity.pdbx_description
1 polymer ?
#
loop_
_entity_poly.entity_id
_entity_poly.type
_entity_poly.pdbx_seq_one_letter_code
_entity_poly.pdbx_strand_id
1 'polypeptide(L)'
;MGAKFFKIAVVYLVIGVSIGYVMGMTHNFSFTSVHAHVNLLGWASMALFGLIYHFYPRAGETGLAKAHFWLHNIGTPFLTGGVFLIVYLQNEGLTILPIIGSNLVLLGIILFLINVFRHVKTENLRG
;
A
#
# COMPACT_ATOMS: atom_id res chain seq x y z
N MET A 1 4.92 13.10 7.74
CA MET A 1 4.87 11.83 6.98
C MET A 1 3.91 11.87 5.78
N GLY A 2 2.78 12.59 5.85
CA GLY A 2 1.75 12.55 4.80
C GLY A 2 2.23 12.82 3.36
N ALA A 3 3.06 13.84 3.13
CA ALA A 3 3.55 14.15 1.78
C ALA A 3 4.36 13.02 1.12
N LYS A 4 5.06 12.18 1.90
CA LYS A 4 5.80 11.03 1.36
C LYS A 4 4.85 9.94 0.86
N PHE A 5 3.80 9.66 1.64
CA PHE A 5 2.73 8.73 1.22
C PHE A 5 2.07 9.19 -0.08
N PHE A 6 1.74 10.47 -0.21
CA PHE A 6 1.15 10.99 -1.45
C PHE A 6 2.05 10.81 -2.68
N LYS A 7 3.34 11.15 -2.57
CA LYS A 7 4.28 10.99 -3.69
C LYS A 7 4.36 9.52 -4.14
N ILE A 8 4.44 8.59 -3.19
CA ILE A 8 4.51 7.16 -3.47
C ILE A 8 3.18 6.65 -4.03
N ALA A 9 2.05 7.09 -3.46
CA ALA A 9 0.72 6.73 -3.94
C ALA A 9 0.57 7.08 -5.42
N VAL A 10 0.92 8.30 -5.83
CA VAL A 10 0.80 8.73 -7.24
C VAL A 10 1.64 7.85 -8.16
N VAL A 11 2.83 7.41 -7.72
CA VAL A 11 3.65 6.45 -8.49
C VAL A 11 2.91 5.11 -8.65
N TYR A 12 2.32 4.58 -7.58
CA TYR A 12 1.50 3.36 -7.66
C TYR A 12 0.26 3.53 -8.55
N LEU A 13 -0.37 4.71 -8.56
CA LEU A 13 -1.48 5.00 -9.45
C LEU A 13 -1.06 4.88 -10.91
N VAL A 14 0.06 5.50 -11.29
CA VAL A 14 0.59 5.41 -12.65
C VAL A 14 0.87 3.96 -13.04
N ILE A 15 1.49 3.19 -12.14
CA ILE A 15 1.77 1.76 -12.37
C ILE A 15 0.46 0.97 -12.52
N GLY A 16 -0.50 1.16 -11.62
CA GLY A 16 -1.78 0.45 -11.61
C GLY A 16 -2.61 0.72 -12.87
N VAL A 17 -2.71 2.00 -13.28
CA VAL A 17 -3.37 2.40 -14.53
C VAL A 17 -2.65 1.81 -15.74
N SER A 18 -1.31 1.82 -15.76
CA SER A 18 -0.53 1.23 -16.86
C SER A 18 -0.79 -0.27 -17.01
N ILE A 19 -0.85 -1.01 -15.90
CA ILE A 19 -1.20 -2.44 -15.92
C ILE A 19 -2.62 -2.63 -16.46
N GLY A 20 -3.59 -1.84 -15.99
CA GLY A 20 -4.97 -1.90 -16.46
C GLY A 20 -5.11 -1.62 -17.95
N TYR A 21 -4.37 -0.63 -18.45
CA TYR A 21 -4.31 -0.27 -19.85
C TYR A 21 -3.76 -1.43 -20.72
N VAL A 22 -2.64 -2.03 -20.31
CA VAL A 22 -2.06 -3.18 -21.02
C VAL A 22 -3.00 -4.39 -21.02
N MET A 23 -3.64 -4.68 -19.89
CA MET A 23 -4.64 -5.77 -19.81
C MET A 23 -5.81 -5.51 -20.76
N GLY A 24 -6.32 -4.28 -20.83
CA GLY A 24 -7.39 -3.89 -21.73
C GLY A 24 -7.02 -4.03 -23.21
N MET A 25 -5.81 -3.60 -23.60
CA MET A 25 -5.35 -3.75 -24.98
C MET A 25 -5.16 -5.22 -25.39
N THR A 26 -4.56 -6.02 -24.51
CA THR A 26 -4.21 -7.41 -24.80
C THR A 26 -5.36 -8.39 -24.57
N HIS A 27 -6.47 -7.94 -23.97
CA HIS A 27 -7.57 -8.79 -23.47
C HIS A 27 -7.10 -9.91 -22.53
N ASN A 28 -5.91 -9.76 -21.92
CA ASN A 28 -5.34 -10.71 -20.98
C ASN A 28 -5.50 -10.19 -19.56
N PHE A 29 -6.41 -10.82 -18.81
CA PHE A 29 -6.77 -10.45 -17.45
C PHE A 29 -6.04 -11.27 -16.38
N SER A 30 -4.97 -11.98 -16.74
CA SER A 30 -4.19 -12.78 -15.77
C SER A 30 -3.57 -11.94 -14.65
N PHE A 31 -3.30 -10.66 -14.91
CA PHE A 31 -2.73 -9.71 -13.93
C PHE A 31 -3.79 -8.91 -13.16
N THR A 32 -5.07 -9.29 -13.23
CA THR A 32 -6.16 -8.56 -12.55
C THR A 32 -5.92 -8.43 -11.05
N SER A 33 -5.43 -9.50 -10.42
CA SER A 33 -5.07 -9.46 -8.99
C SER A 33 -3.97 -8.44 -8.72
N VAL A 34 -2.90 -8.40 -9.52
CA VAL A 34 -1.81 -7.43 -9.37
C VAL A 34 -2.33 -6.00 -9.53
N HIS A 35 -3.13 -5.75 -10.57
CA HIS A 35 -3.76 -4.45 -10.82
C HIS A 35 -4.60 -3.97 -9.62
N ALA A 36 -5.45 -4.86 -9.08
CA ALA A 36 -6.30 -4.53 -7.94
C ALA A 36 -5.47 -4.20 -6.69
N HIS A 37 -4.46 -4.99 -6.36
CA HIS A 37 -3.61 -4.76 -5.19
C HIS A 37 -2.77 -3.48 -5.32
N VAL A 38 -2.23 -3.19 -6.51
CA VAL A 38 -1.48 -1.94 -6.76
C VAL A 38 -2.38 -0.72 -6.56
N ASN A 39 -3.61 -0.73 -7.08
CA ASN A 39 -4.52 0.41 -6.93
C ASN A 39 -5.10 0.54 -5.52
N LEU A 40 -5.48 -0.56 -4.86
CA LEU A 40 -6.07 -0.52 -3.53
C LEU A 40 -5.03 -0.31 -2.42
N LEU A 41 -4.00 -1.16 -2.35
CA LEU A 41 -2.98 -1.09 -1.30
C LEU A 41 -1.91 -0.03 -1.60
N GLY A 42 -1.56 0.14 -2.87
CA GLY A 42 -0.54 1.09 -3.30
C GLY A 42 -1.06 2.52 -3.41
N TRP A 43 -2.12 2.76 -4.19
CA TRP A 43 -2.66 4.11 -4.38
C TRP A 43 -3.65 4.50 -3.26
N ALA A 44 -4.82 3.86 -3.19
CA ALA A 44 -5.94 4.33 -2.39
C ALA A 44 -5.61 4.35 -0.88
N SER A 45 -5.07 3.24 -0.36
CA SER A 45 -4.71 3.13 1.06
C SER A 45 -3.63 4.15 1.44
N MET A 46 -2.57 4.27 0.63
CA MET A 46 -1.50 5.23 0.93
C MET A 46 -1.98 6.68 0.84
N ALA A 47 -2.85 7.02 -0.10
CA ALA A 47 -3.46 8.35 -0.17
C ALA A 47 -4.27 8.65 1.11
N LEU A 48 -5.07 7.69 1.58
CA LEU A 48 -5.84 7.81 2.82
C LEU A 48 -4.94 7.95 4.05
N PHE A 49 -3.88 7.14 4.16
CA PHE A 49 -2.90 7.27 5.25
C PHE A 49 -2.21 8.64 5.19
N GLY A 50 -1.87 9.11 3.99
CA GLY A 50 -1.30 10.43 3.74
C GLY A 50 -2.22 11.56 4.22
N LEU A 51 -3.52 11.48 3.91
CA LEU A 51 -4.55 12.42 4.37
C LEU A 51 -4.67 12.41 5.89
N ILE A 52 -4.78 11.23 6.51
CA ILE A 52 -4.92 11.11 7.97
C ILE A 52 -3.71 11.71 8.68
N TYR A 53 -2.49 11.46 8.20
CA TYR A 53 -1.28 12.06 8.76
C TYR A 53 -1.10 13.54 8.42
N HIS A 54 -1.83 14.08 7.45
CA HIS A 54 -1.87 15.51 7.16
C HIS A 54 -2.80 16.24 8.14
N PHE A 55 -4.02 15.74 8.31
CA PHE A 55 -5.02 16.31 9.22
C PHE A 55 -4.69 16.09 10.70
N TYR A 56 -4.04 14.98 11.04
CA TYR A 56 -3.63 14.63 12.40
C TYR A 56 -2.09 14.53 12.49
N PRO A 57 -1.37 15.67 12.54
CA PRO A 57 0.09 15.71 12.52
C PRO A 57 0.71 14.93 13.68
N ARG A 58 0.09 14.97 14.87
CA ARG A 58 0.53 14.19 16.05
C ARG A 58 0.53 12.69 15.81
N ALA A 59 -0.41 12.19 15.02
CA ALA A 59 -0.46 10.78 14.63
C ALA A 59 0.68 10.43 13.64
N GLY A 60 1.19 11.41 12.88
CA GLY A 60 2.26 11.22 11.89
C GLY A 60 3.69 11.34 12.43
N GLU A 61 3.86 11.79 13.68
CA GLU A 61 5.17 12.00 14.33
C GLU A 61 5.59 10.83 15.23
N THR A 62 4.71 9.84 15.43
CA THR A 62 4.96 8.70 16.31
C THR A 62 5.94 7.69 15.69
N GLY A 63 6.63 6.92 16.54
CA GLY A 63 7.42 5.76 16.10
C GLY A 63 6.57 4.70 15.40
N LEU A 64 5.31 4.55 15.80
CA LEU A 64 4.34 3.64 15.18
C LEU A 64 4.04 4.05 13.72
N ALA A 65 3.87 5.35 13.44
CA ALA A 65 3.66 5.83 12.08
C ALA A 65 4.87 5.58 11.16
N LYS A 66 6.09 5.70 11.70
CA LYS A 66 7.32 5.34 10.97
C LYS A 66 7.37 3.85 10.66
N ALA A 67 7.09 2.99 11.65
CA ALA A 67 7.06 1.54 11.46
C ALA A 67 5.98 1.12 10.46
N HIS A 68 4.76 1.66 10.59
CA HIS A 68 3.68 1.45 9.62
C HIS A 68 4.10 1.85 8.20
N PHE A 69 4.70 3.03 8.01
CA PHE A 69 5.17 3.50 6.72
C PHE A 69 6.14 2.50 6.06
N TRP A 70 7.16 2.05 6.79
CA TRP A 70 8.14 1.12 6.24
C TRP A 70 7.55 -0.26 5.96
N LEU A 71 6.76 -0.82 6.89
CA LEU A 71 6.12 -2.12 6.72
C LEU A 71 5.19 -2.14 5.51
N HIS A 72 4.35 -1.11 5.37
CA HIS A 72 3.40 -1.02 4.25
C HIS A 72 4.12 -0.78 2.92
N ASN A 73 5.15 0.08 2.90
CA ASN A 73 5.89 0.41 1.69
C ASN A 73 6.83 -0.71 1.21
N ILE A 74 7.29 -1.59 2.10
CA ILE A 74 8.06 -2.79 1.72
C ILE A 74 7.12 -3.96 1.40
N GLY A 75 6.07 -4.14 2.21
CA GLY A 75 5.12 -5.23 2.04
C GLY A 75 4.35 -5.15 0.73
N THR A 76 3.96 -3.94 0.30
CA THR A 76 3.20 -3.74 -0.94
C THR A 76 3.96 -4.23 -2.18
N PRO A 77 5.22 -3.80 -2.47
CA PRO A 77 6.03 -4.36 -3.55
C PRO A 77 6.24 -5.87 -3.46
N PHE A 78 6.48 -6.42 -2.26
CA PHE A 78 6.67 -7.86 -2.09
C PHE A 78 5.40 -8.64 -2.45
N LEU A 79 4.23 -8.13 -2.05
CA LEU A 79 2.94 -8.71 -2.39
C LEU A 79 2.68 -8.61 -3.90
N THR A 80 2.65 -7.39 -4.44
CA THR A 80 2.26 -7.17 -5.84
C THR A 80 3.30 -7.71 -6.81
N GLY A 81 4.59 -7.55 -6.50
CA GLY A 81 5.69 -8.08 -7.29
C GLY A 81 5.78 -9.61 -7.21
N GLY A 82 5.53 -10.19 -6.03
CA GLY A 82 5.46 -11.63 -5.85
C GLY A 82 4.36 -12.27 -6.69
N VAL A 83 3.13 -11.73 -6.63
CA VAL A 83 2.02 -12.20 -7.47
C VAL A 83 2.32 -12.01 -8.96
N PHE A 84 2.91 -10.87 -9.35
CA PHE A 84 3.33 -10.65 -10.73
C PHE A 84 4.30 -11.71 -11.22
N LEU A 85 5.33 -12.04 -10.42
CA LEU A 85 6.31 -13.06 -10.79
C LEU A 85 5.69 -14.45 -10.91
N ILE A 86 4.77 -14.83 -10.01
CA ILE A 86 4.07 -16.11 -10.10
C ILE A 86 3.30 -16.22 -11.42
N VAL A 87 2.55 -15.17 -11.78
CA VAL A 87 1.77 -15.16 -13.03
C VAL A 87 2.67 -15.12 -14.26
N TYR A 88 3.75 -14.33 -14.23
CA TYR A 88 4.64 -14.13 -15.37
C TYR A 88 5.55 -15.34 -15.63
N LEU A 89 6.15 -15.92 -14.59
CA LEU A 89 7.02 -17.10 -14.70
C LEU A 89 6.25 -18.43 -14.66
N GLN A 90 4.94 -18.40 -14.39
CA GLN A 90 4.11 -19.59 -14.16
C GLN A 90 4.71 -20.53 -13.09
N ASN A 91 5.29 -19.94 -12.04
CA ASN A 91 6.01 -20.67 -11.00
C ASN A 91 5.40 -20.44 -9.62
N GLU A 92 4.63 -21.42 -9.15
CA GLU A 92 3.99 -21.41 -7.83
C GLU A 92 4.99 -21.53 -6.67
N GLY A 93 6.24 -21.94 -6.92
CA GLY A 93 7.30 -21.99 -5.91
C GLY A 93 7.66 -20.60 -5.33
N LEU A 94 7.26 -19.52 -6.01
CA LEU A 94 7.48 -18.15 -5.57
C LEU A 94 6.41 -17.63 -4.60
N THR A 95 5.44 -18.46 -4.20
CA THR A 95 4.34 -18.09 -3.27
C THR A 95 4.84 -17.56 -1.92
N ILE A 96 6.07 -17.87 -1.53
CA ILE A 96 6.69 -17.30 -0.34
C ILE A 96 6.80 -15.76 -0.38
N LEU A 97 7.00 -15.17 -1.56
CA LEU A 97 7.12 -13.72 -1.73
C LEU A 97 5.83 -12.97 -1.37
N PRO A 98 4.65 -13.29 -1.97
CA PRO A 98 3.41 -12.64 -1.59
C PRO A 98 2.95 -12.96 -0.17
N ILE A 99 3.31 -14.13 0.39
CA ILE A 99 3.06 -14.43 1.81
C ILE A 99 3.82 -13.45 2.70
N ILE A 100 5.12 -13.26 2.48
CA ILE A 100 5.92 -12.30 3.26
C ILE A 100 5.35 -10.89 3.10
N GLY A 101 5.05 -10.47 1.87
CA GLY A 101 4.46 -9.16 1.58
C GLY A 101 3.14 -8.93 2.30
N SER A 102 2.24 -9.92 2.27
CA SER A 102 0.92 -9.86 2.93
C SER A 102 1.05 -9.70 4.44
N ASN A 103 1.95 -10.45 5.08
CA ASN A 103 2.20 -10.36 6.51
C ASN A 103 2.75 -8.98 6.90
N LEU A 104 3.68 -8.42 6.11
CA LEU A 104 4.22 -7.08 6.35
C LEU A 104 3.13 -6.01 6.22
N VAL A 105 2.28 -6.08 5.19
CA VAL A 105 1.14 -5.17 5.02
C VAL A 105 0.17 -5.29 6.19
N LEU A 106 -0.18 -6.51 6.60
CA LEU A 106 -1.09 -6.76 7.72
C LEU A 106 -0.56 -6.15 9.02
N LEU A 107 0.71 -6.42 9.36
CA LEU A 107 1.36 -5.82 10.52
C LEU A 107 1.37 -4.30 10.43
N GLY A 108 1.68 -3.75 9.25
CA GLY A 108 1.58 -2.33 8.98
C GLY A 108 0.20 -1.76 9.30
N ILE A 109 -0.87 -2.39 8.80
CA ILE A 109 -2.26 -1.96 9.03
C ILE A 109 -2.64 -2.05 10.52
N ILE A 110 -2.18 -3.07 11.24
CA ILE A 110 -2.40 -3.18 12.69
C ILE A 110 -1.74 -2.01 13.44
N LEU A 111 -0.51 -1.66 13.09
CA LEU A 111 0.16 -0.49 13.69
C LEU A 111 -0.57 0.81 13.35
N PHE A 112 -1.09 0.92 12.12
CA PHE A 112 -1.92 2.05 11.72
C PHE A 112 -3.20 2.14 12.56
N LEU A 113 -3.90 1.03 12.74
CA LEU A 113 -5.09 0.93 13.59
C LEU A 113 -4.76 1.44 15.00
N ILE A 114 -3.73 0.89 15.65
CA ILE A 114 -3.34 1.29 17.01
C ILE A 114 -3.02 2.80 17.05
N ASN A 115 -2.32 3.31 16.05
CA ASN A 115 -1.92 4.70 15.99
C ASN A 115 -3.12 5.64 15.77
N VAL A 116 -4.09 5.25 14.94
CA VAL A 116 -5.34 6.00 14.73
C VAL A 116 -6.13 6.08 16.03
N PHE A 117 -6.42 4.95 16.68
CA PHE A 117 -7.18 4.94 17.93
C PHE A 117 -6.51 5.71 19.08
N ARG A 118 -5.17 5.82 19.07
CA ARG A 118 -4.43 6.57 20.10
C ARG A 118 -4.36 8.07 19.83
N HIS A 119 -4.23 8.49 18.58
CA HIS A 119 -3.82 9.86 18.24
C HIS A 119 -4.79 10.66 17.38
N VAL A 120 -5.72 9.99 16.69
CA VAL A 120 -6.78 10.66 15.90
C VAL A 120 -7.93 10.98 16.85
N LYS A 121 -7.91 12.20 17.38
CA LYS A 121 -8.97 12.78 18.22
C LYS A 121 -9.39 14.12 17.63
N THR A 122 -10.66 14.49 17.75
CA THR A 122 -11.22 15.73 17.20
C THR A 122 -10.48 16.98 17.69
N GLU A 123 -9.99 16.95 18.93
CA GLU A 123 -9.17 17.99 19.56
C GLU A 123 -7.81 18.23 18.87
N ASN A 124 -7.32 17.25 18.10
CA ASN A 124 -6.03 17.29 17.40
C ASN A 124 -6.18 17.54 15.89
N LEU A 125 -7.40 17.85 15.41
CA LEU A 125 -7.65 18.14 14.00
C LEU A 125 -7.00 19.48 13.63
N ARG A 126 -6.18 19.50 12.58
CA ARG A 126 -5.75 20.75 11.95
C ARG A 126 -6.92 21.31 11.12
N GLY A 127 -7.44 22.46 11.56
CA GLY A 127 -8.34 23.32 10.79
C GLY A 127 -7.58 24.25 9.86
#